data_AF-A0A067CWM1-F1
#
_entry.id   AF-A0A067CWM1-F1
#
_cell.length_a   1.000
_cell.length_b   1.000
_cell.length_c   1.000
_cell.angle_alpha   90.00
_cell.angle_beta   90.00
_cell.angle_gamma   90.00
#
_symmetry.space_group_name_H-M   'P 1'
#
loop_
_entity.id
_entity.type
_entity.pdbx_description
1 polymer ?
#
loop_
_entity_poly.entity_id
_entity_poly.type
_entity_poly.pdbx_seq_one_letter_code
_entity_poly.pdbx_strand_id
1 'polypeptide(L)'
;MKIVVVVGAILAGATGASTVASRVGAFLLVPTACDAKDCPHGGCYFENCLTSVSCSGGVCDFRNCAAPICQGGRCSFIGSTGATCPGGSCAFFDVTEGLTDGYCTGGSCTLDDKAHPSSFSSSLSV
;
A
#
# COMPACT_ATOMS: atom_id res chain seq x y z
N MET A 1 20.70 39.37 38.00
CA MET A 1 20.10 38.01 37.99
C MET A 1 20.32 37.43 36.60
N LYS A 2 21.01 36.29 36.51
CA LYS A 2 21.45 35.67 35.25
C LYS A 2 20.32 34.78 34.73
N ILE A 3 19.75 35.10 33.56
CA ILE A 3 18.81 34.21 32.87
C ILE A 3 19.61 33.49 31.79
N VAL A 4 19.88 32.22 32.05
CA VAL A 4 20.43 31.25 31.10
C VAL A 4 19.24 30.73 30.31
N VAL A 5 19.11 31.12 29.03
CA VAL A 5 18.16 30.47 28.11
C VAL A 5 18.92 29.39 27.36
N VAL A 6 18.51 28.16 27.64
CA VAL A 6 19.05 26.91 27.14
C VAL A 6 18.90 26.81 25.63
N VAL A 7 19.99 26.40 24.99
CA VAL A 7 20.11 25.99 23.59
C VAL A 7 19.07 24.92 23.27
N GLY A 8 18.10 25.25 22.42
CA GLY A 8 17.19 24.30 21.80
C GLY A 8 17.40 24.32 20.28
N ALA A 9 18.47 23.67 19.81
CA ALA A 9 18.65 23.40 18.40
C ALA A 9 17.62 22.34 17.97
N ILE A 10 16.44 22.77 17.53
CA ILE A 10 15.49 21.89 16.84
C ILE A 10 15.81 21.99 15.35
N LEU A 11 16.82 21.22 14.92
CA LEU A 11 17.02 20.89 13.51
C LEU A 11 15.95 19.87 13.11
N ALA A 12 14.70 20.31 12.94
CA ALA A 12 13.71 19.55 12.21
C ALA A 12 13.90 19.88 10.72
N GLY A 13 14.83 19.17 10.09
CA GLY A 13 14.91 19.09 8.64
C GLY A 13 13.66 18.39 8.12
N ALA A 14 12.57 19.14 7.95
CA ALA A 14 11.41 18.69 7.18
C ALA A 14 11.77 18.83 5.70
N THR A 15 12.51 17.86 5.16
CA THR A 15 12.43 17.58 3.73
C THR A 15 11.00 17.15 3.47
N GLY A 16 10.21 18.01 2.83
CA GLY A 16 8.79 17.80 2.60
C GLY A 16 8.53 16.50 1.85
N ALA A 17 8.20 15.44 2.57
CA ALA A 17 7.52 14.30 2.02
C ALA A 17 6.04 14.69 1.96
N SER A 18 5.59 15.16 0.79
CA SER A 18 4.18 15.45 0.53
C SER A 18 3.37 14.19 0.79
N THR A 19 2.69 14.12 1.93
CA THR A 19 1.89 12.94 2.27
C THR A 19 0.65 12.87 1.37
N VAL A 20 0.29 11.65 0.98
CA VAL A 20 -0.83 11.40 0.06
C VAL A 20 -1.96 10.76 0.86
N ALA A 21 -3.19 11.24 0.71
CA ALA A 21 -4.33 10.60 1.34
C ALA A 21 -4.56 9.23 0.69
N SER A 22 -4.66 8.18 1.52
CA SER A 22 -4.98 6.85 1.03
C SER A 22 -6.38 6.82 0.41
N ARG A 23 -6.54 6.09 -0.69
CA ARG A 23 -7.82 5.91 -1.37
C ARG A 23 -8.85 5.20 -0.51
N VAL A 24 -8.41 4.25 0.30
CA VAL A 24 -9.31 3.37 1.05
C VAL A 24 -9.65 3.89 2.44
N GLY A 25 -8.97 4.92 2.98
CA GLY A 25 -9.28 5.43 4.33
C GLY A 25 -8.59 6.74 4.70
N ALA A 26 -8.81 7.21 5.93
CA ALA A 26 -8.24 8.45 6.47
C ALA A 26 -6.77 8.30 6.91
N PHE A 27 -5.94 7.66 6.10
CA PHE A 27 -4.51 7.49 6.35
C PHE A 27 -3.70 8.42 5.46
N LEU A 28 -2.61 8.95 6.01
CA LEU A 28 -1.62 9.70 5.26
C LEU A 28 -0.46 8.76 4.90
N LEU A 29 -0.21 8.63 3.61
CA LEU A 29 0.81 7.79 3.04
C LEU A 29 2.05 8.60 2.69
N VAL A 30 3.22 7.98 2.80
CA VAL A 30 4.50 8.56 2.45
C VAL A 30 4.87 8.12 1.03
N PRO A 31 5.09 9.05 0.08
CA PRO A 31 5.62 8.73 -1.23
C PRO A 31 6.92 7.95 -1.10
N THR A 32 6.94 6.74 -1.64
CA THR A 32 8.05 5.81 -1.52
C THR A 32 8.55 5.49 -2.92
N ALA A 33 9.86 5.64 -3.12
CA ALA A 33 10.48 5.35 -4.41
C ALA A 33 10.40 3.85 -4.76
N CYS A 34 10.24 3.53 -6.04
CA CYS A 34 10.17 2.16 -6.51
C CYS A 34 11.45 1.34 -6.22
N ASP A 35 12.59 2.02 -6.06
CA ASP A 35 13.87 1.41 -5.68
C ASP A 35 13.88 0.87 -4.24
N ALA A 36 12.96 1.31 -3.38
CA ALA A 36 12.83 0.79 -2.03
C ALA A 36 12.43 -0.70 -2.03
N LYS A 37 11.74 -1.16 -3.09
CA LYS A 37 11.24 -2.53 -3.32
C LYS A 37 10.28 -3.09 -2.29
N ASP A 38 10.38 -2.74 -1.02
CA ASP A 38 9.48 -3.17 0.05
C ASP A 38 9.17 -2.03 1.02
N CYS A 39 7.97 -2.07 1.60
CA CYS A 39 7.54 -1.20 2.68
C CYS A 39 7.16 -2.04 3.92
N PRO A 40 8.12 -2.32 4.81
CA PRO A 40 7.87 -3.14 6.00
C PRO A 40 7.17 -2.35 7.11
N HIS A 41 7.30 -1.03 7.13
CA HIS A 41 6.68 -0.16 8.14
C HIS A 41 5.22 0.19 7.86
N GLY A 42 4.77 -0.04 6.61
CA GLY A 42 3.45 0.36 6.16
C GLY A 42 3.33 1.87 5.90
N GLY A 43 2.15 2.31 5.44
CA GLY A 43 1.90 3.72 5.17
C GLY A 43 2.60 4.23 3.91
N CYS A 44 2.89 3.37 2.93
CA CYS A 44 3.65 3.76 1.73
C CYS A 44 2.76 4.04 0.53
N TYR A 45 3.16 5.02 -0.27
CA TYR A 45 2.55 5.34 -1.55
C TYR A 45 3.55 5.10 -2.68
N PHE A 46 3.28 4.13 -3.53
CA PHE A 46 4.09 3.82 -4.71
C PHE A 46 3.35 4.25 -5.98
N GLU A 47 4.03 4.95 -6.88
CA GLU A 47 3.43 5.46 -8.12
C GLU A 47 4.31 5.15 -9.34
N ASN A 48 3.69 4.70 -10.43
CA ASN A 48 4.31 4.44 -11.74
C ASN A 48 5.52 3.49 -11.65
N CYS A 49 5.49 2.53 -10.73
CA CYS A 49 6.57 1.56 -10.59
C CYS A 49 6.49 0.50 -11.67
N LEU A 50 7.47 0.49 -12.59
CA LEU A 50 7.60 -0.55 -13.62
C LEU A 50 8.15 -1.88 -13.09
N THR A 51 8.58 -1.91 -11.83
CA THR A 51 9.10 -3.10 -11.17
C THR A 51 8.20 -3.49 -10.02
N SER A 52 8.16 -4.79 -9.73
CA SER A 52 7.44 -5.31 -8.56
C SER A 52 7.93 -4.65 -7.27
N VAL A 53 6.97 -4.19 -6.48
CA VAL A 53 7.14 -3.58 -5.15
C VAL A 53 6.23 -4.29 -4.16
N SER A 54 6.69 -4.44 -2.93
CA SER A 54 6.00 -5.15 -1.87
C SER A 54 5.60 -4.21 -0.73
N CYS A 55 4.49 -4.50 -0.06
CA CYS A 55 4.11 -3.87 1.19
C CYS A 55 3.77 -4.93 2.22
N SER A 56 4.60 -4.98 3.25
CA SER A 56 4.48 -5.95 4.35
C SER A 56 3.85 -5.32 5.60
N GLY A 57 4.06 -4.01 5.82
CA GLY A 57 3.50 -3.31 6.99
C GLY A 57 2.03 -2.89 6.86
N GLY A 58 1.46 -3.01 5.65
CA GLY A 58 0.08 -2.64 5.36
C GLY A 58 -0.17 -1.13 5.27
N VAL A 59 -1.41 -0.75 4.96
CA VAL A 59 -1.81 0.64 4.69
C VAL A 59 -0.97 1.22 3.55
N CYS A 60 -1.00 0.56 2.39
CA CYS A 60 -0.21 0.98 1.22
C CYS A 60 -1.09 1.21 0.01
N ASP A 61 -0.80 2.24 -0.77
CA ASP A 61 -1.43 2.47 -2.07
C ASP A 61 -0.41 2.33 -3.19
N PHE A 62 -0.77 1.55 -4.21
CA PHE A 62 -0.02 1.33 -5.41
C PHE A 62 -0.80 1.93 -6.59
N ARG A 63 -0.21 2.90 -7.28
CA ARG A 63 -0.80 3.57 -8.44
C ARG A 63 0.00 3.28 -9.70
N ASN A 64 -0.63 2.75 -10.74
CA ASN A 64 0.00 2.43 -12.01
C ASN A 64 1.29 1.59 -11.84
N CYS A 65 1.28 0.66 -10.89
CA CYS A 65 2.43 -0.19 -10.61
C CYS A 65 2.30 -1.53 -11.34
N ALA A 66 3.42 -2.10 -11.77
CA ALA A 66 3.51 -3.42 -12.37
C ALA A 66 3.86 -4.47 -11.32
N ALA A 67 3.01 -5.49 -11.19
CA ALA A 67 3.11 -6.59 -10.23
C ALA A 67 3.33 -6.16 -8.75
N PRO A 68 2.57 -5.20 -8.19
CA PRO A 68 2.69 -4.86 -6.78
C PRO A 68 2.12 -5.96 -5.88
N ILE A 69 2.70 -6.15 -4.69
CA ILE A 69 2.35 -7.23 -3.78
C ILE A 69 1.99 -6.67 -2.40
N CYS A 70 0.82 -7.05 -1.87
CA CYS A 70 0.41 -6.74 -0.50
C CYS A 70 0.42 -8.00 0.36
N GLN A 71 1.36 -8.08 1.29
CA GLN A 71 1.51 -9.24 2.17
C GLN A 71 0.55 -9.20 3.37
N GLY A 72 0.08 -8.03 3.79
CA GLY A 72 -0.80 -7.89 4.94
C GLY A 72 -1.30 -6.48 5.21
N GLY A 73 -2.24 -6.36 6.14
CA GLY A 73 -2.86 -5.09 6.53
C GLY A 73 -3.92 -4.64 5.51
N ARG A 74 -3.89 -3.37 5.09
CA ARG A 74 -4.86 -2.81 4.12
C ARG A 74 -4.16 -2.19 2.92
N CYS A 75 -4.47 -2.61 1.70
CA CYS A 75 -3.79 -2.10 0.51
C CYS A 75 -4.77 -1.68 -0.58
N SER A 76 -4.38 -0.70 -1.38
CA SER A 76 -5.10 -0.28 -2.58
C SER A 76 -4.23 -0.45 -3.81
N PHE A 77 -4.79 -0.99 -4.88
CA PHE A 77 -4.19 -1.08 -6.18
C PHE A 77 -5.06 -0.26 -7.14
N ILE A 78 -4.51 0.81 -7.71
CA ILE A 78 -5.21 1.71 -8.62
C ILE A 78 -4.48 1.70 -9.96
N GLY A 79 -5.15 1.36 -11.07
CA GLY A 79 -4.48 1.37 -12.38
C GLY A 79 -3.32 0.39 -12.52
N SER A 80 -3.16 -0.52 -11.56
CA SER A 80 -1.99 -1.40 -11.45
C SER A 80 -2.27 -2.74 -12.13
N THR A 81 -1.23 -3.33 -12.73
CA THR A 81 -1.33 -4.60 -13.47
C THR A 81 -0.64 -5.73 -12.70
N GLY A 82 -1.19 -6.95 -12.74
CA GLY A 82 -0.60 -8.11 -12.07
C GLY A 82 -0.48 -8.01 -10.55
N ALA A 83 -1.34 -7.20 -9.91
CA ALA A 83 -1.30 -6.97 -8.46
C ALA A 83 -1.70 -8.23 -7.68
N THR A 84 -0.98 -8.56 -6.61
CA THR A 84 -1.22 -9.76 -5.79
C THR A 84 -1.44 -9.42 -4.33
N CYS A 85 -2.43 -10.07 -3.72
CA CYS A 85 -2.83 -9.96 -2.34
C CYS A 85 -2.82 -11.34 -1.68
N PRO A 86 -1.64 -11.83 -1.27
CA PRO A 86 -1.52 -13.04 -0.44
C PRO A 86 -2.09 -12.88 0.97
N GLY A 87 -2.33 -11.66 1.48
CA GLY A 87 -2.90 -11.46 2.82
C GLY A 87 -3.46 -10.06 3.06
N GLY A 88 -4.36 -9.94 4.04
CA GLY A 88 -4.93 -8.65 4.48
C GLY A 88 -6.25 -8.25 3.82
N SER A 89 -6.49 -6.96 3.67
CA SER A 89 -7.66 -6.37 3.01
C SER A 89 -7.20 -5.56 1.80
N CYS A 90 -7.50 -6.04 0.61
CA CYS A 90 -7.01 -5.44 -0.64
C CYS A 90 -8.16 -4.86 -1.45
N ALA A 91 -7.97 -3.66 -1.98
CA ALA A 91 -8.92 -3.01 -2.85
C ALA A 91 -8.28 -2.77 -4.22
N PHE A 92 -8.94 -3.23 -5.27
CA PHE A 92 -8.50 -3.13 -6.64
C PHE A 92 -9.45 -2.16 -7.36
N PHE A 93 -8.88 -1.14 -7.99
CA PHE A 93 -9.60 -0.08 -8.70
C PHE A 93 -8.97 0.12 -10.08
N ASP A 94 -9.81 0.26 -11.12
CA ASP A 94 -9.36 0.54 -12.49
C ASP A 94 -8.22 -0.38 -12.95
N VAL A 95 -8.33 -1.69 -12.74
CA VAL A 95 -7.28 -2.65 -13.11
C VAL A 95 -7.17 -2.77 -14.64
N THR A 96 -6.04 -2.28 -15.19
CA THR A 96 -5.83 -2.11 -16.64
C THR A 96 -5.66 -3.44 -17.39
N GLU A 97 -5.09 -4.44 -16.73
CA GLU A 97 -4.94 -5.80 -17.24
C GLU A 97 -5.51 -6.77 -16.22
N GLY A 98 -6.25 -7.78 -16.71
CA GLY A 98 -6.98 -8.74 -15.89
C GLY A 98 -6.11 -9.31 -14.78
N LEU A 99 -6.63 -9.26 -13.55
CA LEU A 99 -5.97 -9.83 -12.39
C LEU A 99 -5.67 -11.30 -12.65
N THR A 100 -4.44 -11.72 -12.38
CA THR A 100 -4.00 -13.09 -12.63
C THR A 100 -4.70 -14.06 -11.68
N ASP A 101 -4.79 -15.34 -12.06
CA ASP A 101 -5.31 -16.36 -11.15
C ASP A 101 -4.51 -16.37 -9.84
N GLY A 102 -5.20 -16.48 -8.69
CA GLY A 102 -4.57 -16.39 -7.37
C GLY A 102 -4.13 -14.99 -6.93
N TYR A 103 -4.53 -13.92 -7.63
CA TYR A 103 -4.27 -12.55 -7.19
C TYR A 103 -4.84 -12.23 -5.81
N CYS A 104 -5.88 -12.94 -5.38
CA CYS A 104 -6.47 -12.81 -4.06
C CYS A 104 -6.49 -14.15 -3.34
N THR A 105 -5.41 -14.49 -2.64
CA THR A 105 -5.23 -15.81 -2.03
C THR A 105 -5.52 -15.83 -0.53
N GLY A 106 -4.98 -14.92 0.28
CA GLY A 106 -5.16 -14.98 1.74
C GLY A 106 -5.85 -13.77 2.37
N GLY A 107 -6.48 -12.91 1.58
CA GLY A 107 -7.10 -11.67 2.05
C GLY A 107 -8.58 -11.51 1.72
N SER A 108 -9.19 -10.46 2.27
CA SER A 108 -10.48 -9.93 1.82
C SER A 108 -10.23 -8.97 0.65
N CYS A 109 -10.62 -9.35 -0.55
CA CYS A 109 -10.43 -8.51 -1.73
C CYS A 109 -11.72 -7.80 -2.13
N THR A 110 -11.57 -6.59 -2.63
CA THR A 110 -12.65 -5.79 -3.20
C THR A 110 -12.21 -5.32 -4.58
N LEU A 111 -13.08 -5.45 -5.57
CA LEU A 111 -12.84 -4.99 -6.94
C LEU A 111 -13.93 -3.96 -7.26
N ASP A 112 -13.52 -2.72 -7.51
CA ASP A 112 -14.42 -1.57 -7.70
C ASP A 112 -15.53 -1.51 -6.63
N ASP A 113 -15.09 -1.53 -5.36
CA ASP A 113 -15.94 -1.53 -4.15
C ASP A 113 -16.90 -2.72 -3.99
N LYS A 114 -16.82 -3.73 -4.86
CA LYS A 114 -17.55 -5.00 -4.71
C LYS A 114 -16.65 -6.04 -4.07
N ALA A 115 -17.16 -6.69 -3.02
CA ALA A 115 -16.47 -7.83 -2.42
C ALA A 115 -16.20 -8.89 -3.51
N HIS A 116 -14.94 -9.28 -3.66
CA HIS A 116 -14.52 -10.34 -4.56
C HIS A 116 -14.12 -11.55 -3.71
N PRO A 117 -14.67 -12.74 -3.99
CA PRO A 117 -14.29 -13.93 -3.24
C PRO A 117 -12.80 -14.18 -3.42
N SER A 118 -12.07 -14.36 -2.32
CA SER A 118 -10.72 -14.87 -2.39
C SER A 118 -10.76 -16.29 -2.95
N SER A 119 -9.72 -16.67 -3.70
CA SER A 119 -9.59 -18.03 -4.26
C SER A 119 -9.59 -19.12 -3.17
N PHE A 120 -9.40 -18.74 -1.90
CA PHE A 120 -9.54 -19.62 -0.73
C PHE A 120 -10.98 -19.78 -0.20
N SER A 121 -11.93 -18.92 -0.56
CA SER A 121 -13.30 -19.00 -0.04
C SER A 121 -14.10 -20.18 -0.62
N SER A 122 -13.60 -20.85 -1.66
CA SER A 122 -14.20 -22.05 -2.24
C SER A 122 -13.82 -23.35 -1.54
N SER A 123 -12.94 -23.33 -0.51
CA SER A 123 -12.41 -24.57 0.10
C SER A 123 -12.67 -24.74 1.60
N LEU A 124 -13.37 -23.81 2.25
CA LEU A 124 -13.85 -23.99 3.64
C LEU A 124 -15.38 -24.09 3.68
N SER A 125 -15.90 -25.12 3.02
CA SER A 125 -17.12 -25.80 3.46
C SER A 125 -16.68 -27.12 4.09
N VAL A 126 -16.40 -27.13 5.39
CA VAL A 126 -16.29 -28.34 6.21
C VAL A 126 -17.21 -28.21 7.41
#